data_AF-A0A6J6EB77-F1
#
_entry.id   AF-A0A6J6EB77-F1
#
_cell.length_a   1.000
_cell.length_b   1.000
_cell.length_c   1.000
_cell.angle_alpha   90.00
_cell.angle_beta   90.00
_cell.angle_gamma   90.00
#
_symmetry.space_group_name_H-M   'P 1'
#
loop_
_entity.id
_entity.type
_entity.pdbx_description
1 polymer ?
#
loop_
_entity_poly.entity_id
_entity_poly.type
_entity_poly.pdbx_seq_one_letter_code
_entity_poly.pdbx_strand_id
1 'polypeptide(L)'
;MEDAFAINAVALVKGKPQTLGLKELLKVFIDHRIEVIRRRSEFRKAKAQSRLGLVDGLLKAIIDIDKVIKIIRGSDDAAQAKDKLIKDFKLNEEQATYILDMPLRRLTKMSKIELETEQKELKTVIAELTKLLKSEEAIKAQVSLELTAVGKAFAAPRRTRIGAA
;
A
#
# COMPACT_ATOMS: atom_id res chain seq x y z
N MET A 1 -1.53 4.85 -54.20
CA MET A 1 -2.89 4.77 -53.61
C MET A 1 -2.87 5.70 -52.42
N GLU A 2 -3.74 6.69 -52.42
CA GLU A 2 -3.82 7.72 -51.38
C GLU A 2 -5.20 7.62 -50.72
N ASP A 3 -5.22 7.55 -49.39
CA ASP A 3 -6.43 7.46 -48.59
C ASP A 3 -6.44 8.56 -47.52
N ALA A 4 -7.61 9.16 -47.29
CA ALA A 4 -7.81 10.17 -46.27
C ALA A 4 -8.26 9.53 -44.94
N PHE A 5 -7.64 9.91 -43.83
CA PHE A 5 -8.07 9.52 -42.48
C PHE A 5 -8.59 10.73 -41.70
N ALA A 6 -9.90 10.84 -41.55
CA ALA A 6 -10.54 11.88 -40.75
C ALA A 6 -10.58 11.47 -39.27
N ILE A 7 -10.03 12.31 -38.38
CA ILE A 7 -10.00 12.04 -36.95
C ILE A 7 -11.31 12.53 -36.31
N ASN A 8 -12.08 11.62 -35.73
CA ASN A 8 -13.16 11.94 -34.79
C ASN A 8 -12.88 11.29 -33.43
N ALA A 9 -12.29 12.05 -32.52
CA ALA A 9 -11.84 11.54 -31.23
C ALA A 9 -12.96 11.61 -30.17
N VAL A 10 -13.89 10.65 -30.23
CA VAL A 10 -14.96 10.50 -29.24
C VAL A 10 -14.57 9.46 -28.19
N ALA A 11 -14.68 9.81 -26.90
CA ALA A 11 -14.42 8.89 -25.80
C ALA A 11 -15.44 9.07 -24.67
N LEU A 12 -15.57 8.06 -23.81
CA LEU A 12 -16.39 8.14 -22.60
C LEU A 12 -15.60 8.82 -21.48
N VAL A 13 -16.06 9.99 -21.05
CA VAL A 13 -15.53 10.69 -19.88
C VAL A 13 -16.61 10.69 -18.82
N LYS A 14 -16.34 9.99 -17.70
CA LYS A 14 -17.30 9.81 -16.60
C LYS A 14 -18.66 9.27 -17.07
N GLY A 15 -18.63 8.30 -17.97
CA GLY A 15 -19.83 7.63 -18.51
C GLY A 15 -20.59 8.40 -19.59
N LYS A 16 -20.11 9.59 -19.99
CA LYS A 16 -20.74 10.38 -21.06
C LYS A 16 -19.84 10.46 -22.30
N PRO A 17 -20.39 10.30 -23.52
CA PRO A 17 -19.61 10.47 -24.75
C PRO A 17 -19.25 11.95 -24.93
N GLN A 18 -17.97 12.22 -25.18
CA GLN A 18 -17.45 13.55 -25.45
C GLN A 18 -16.47 13.49 -26.61
N THR A 19 -16.56 14.47 -27.52
CA THR A 19 -15.53 14.71 -28.54
C THR A 19 -14.42 15.52 -27.91
N LEU A 20 -13.19 15.01 -27.95
CA LEU A 20 -12.05 15.57 -27.21
C LEU A 20 -10.92 15.99 -28.14
N GLY A 21 -10.26 17.09 -27.81
CA GLY A 21 -8.98 17.45 -28.39
C GLY A 21 -7.81 16.64 -27.80
N LEU A 22 -6.62 16.71 -28.43
CA LEU A 22 -5.43 16.00 -27.95
C LEU A 22 -5.06 16.35 -26.49
N LYS A 23 -5.11 17.64 -26.14
CA LYS A 23 -4.81 18.10 -24.77
C LYS A 23 -5.78 17.50 -23.74
N GLU A 24 -7.05 17.41 -24.09
CA GLU A 24 -8.09 16.88 -23.20
C GLU A 24 -7.95 15.38 -23.00
N LEU A 25 -7.67 14.63 -24.08
CA LEU A 25 -7.34 13.20 -24.01
C LEU A 25 -6.17 12.93 -23.06
N LEU A 26 -5.07 13.69 -23.22
CA LEU A 26 -3.90 13.57 -22.35
C LEU A 26 -4.23 13.91 -20.89
N LYS A 27 -5.06 14.94 -20.67
CA LYS A 27 -5.48 15.34 -19.32
C LYS A 27 -6.30 14.24 -18.64
N VAL A 28 -7.31 13.69 -19.33
CA VAL A 28 -8.14 12.58 -18.80
C VAL A 28 -7.26 11.37 -18.43
N PHE A 29 -6.29 11.04 -19.28
CA PHE A 29 -5.34 9.96 -19.00
C PHE A 29 -4.48 10.25 -17.75
N ILE A 30 -3.90 11.45 -17.65
CA ILE A 30 -3.05 11.84 -16.51
C ILE A 30 -3.86 11.88 -15.21
N ASP A 31 -5.06 12.44 -15.23
CA ASP A 31 -5.95 12.52 -14.08
C ASP A 31 -6.28 11.11 -13.55
N HIS A 32 -6.56 10.17 -14.47
CA HIS A 32 -6.76 8.76 -14.11
C HIS A 32 -5.50 8.14 -13.49
N ARG A 33 -4.30 8.41 -14.03
CA ARG A 33 -3.04 7.92 -13.46
C ARG A 33 -2.80 8.45 -12.05
N ILE A 34 -3.10 9.72 -11.79
CA ILE A 34 -3.02 10.33 -10.45
C ILE A 34 -3.96 9.60 -9.49
N GLU A 35 -5.21 9.34 -9.89
CA GLU A 35 -6.17 8.60 -9.08
C GLU A 35 -5.68 7.18 -8.75
N VAL A 36 -5.17 6.46 -9.74
CA VAL A 36 -4.64 5.09 -9.57
C VAL A 36 -3.48 5.08 -8.57
N ILE A 37 -2.53 6.02 -8.69
CA ILE A 37 -1.40 6.09 -7.75
C ILE A 37 -1.86 6.45 -6.34
N ARG A 38 -2.83 7.36 -6.21
CA ARG A 38 -3.42 7.72 -4.92
C ARG A 38 -4.06 6.52 -4.25
N ARG A 39 -5.02 5.86 -4.92
CA ARG A 39 -5.74 4.69 -4.40
C ARG A 39 -4.80 3.54 -4.04
N ARG A 40 -3.81 3.27 -4.90
CA ARG A 40 -2.78 2.24 -4.64
C ARG A 40 -1.97 2.57 -3.38
N SER A 41 -1.56 3.82 -3.23
CA SER A 41 -0.74 4.28 -2.10
C SER A 41 -1.54 4.28 -0.78
N GLU A 42 -2.81 4.69 -0.82
CA GLU A 42 -3.73 4.62 0.33
C GLU A 42 -3.93 3.17 0.79
N PHE A 43 -4.20 2.27 -0.16
CA PHE A 43 -4.34 0.84 0.14
C PHE A 43 -3.07 0.25 0.78
N ARG A 44 -1.90 0.55 0.19
CA ARG A 44 -0.61 0.08 0.73
C ARG A 44 -0.34 0.64 2.12
N LYS A 45 -0.66 1.93 2.34
CA LYS A 45 -0.49 2.58 3.64
C LYS A 45 -1.39 1.93 4.70
N ALA A 46 -2.66 1.72 4.40
CA ALA A 46 -3.60 1.06 5.31
C ALA A 46 -3.11 -0.36 5.68
N LYS A 47 -2.70 -1.14 4.68
CA LYS A 47 -2.14 -2.48 4.90
C LYS A 47 -0.88 -2.46 5.78
N ALA A 48 0.03 -1.52 5.53
CA ALA A 48 1.24 -1.36 6.33
C ALA A 48 0.93 -0.93 7.78
N GLN A 49 -0.05 -0.05 7.98
CA GLN A 49 -0.50 0.37 9.32
C GLN A 49 -1.13 -0.77 10.11
N SER A 50 -2.00 -1.58 9.49
CA SER A 50 -2.57 -2.77 10.13
C SER A 50 -1.47 -3.76 10.54
N ARG A 51 -0.50 -4.00 9.64
CA ARG A 51 0.63 -4.88 9.94
C ARG A 51 1.52 -4.32 11.04
N LEU A 52 1.81 -3.02 11.02
CA LEU A 52 2.59 -2.37 12.07
C LEU A 52 1.91 -2.50 13.43
N GLY A 53 0.59 -2.27 13.49
CA GLY A 53 -0.19 -2.46 14.70
C GLY A 53 -0.03 -3.88 15.25
N LEU A 54 -0.15 -4.90 14.41
CA LEU A 54 0.07 -6.29 14.82
C LEU A 54 1.48 -6.51 15.38
N VAL A 55 2.52 -6.08 14.65
CA VAL A 55 3.93 -6.23 15.06
C VAL A 55 4.21 -5.51 16.39
N ASP A 56 3.64 -4.32 16.60
CA ASP A 56 3.75 -3.58 17.86
C ASP A 56 3.15 -4.35 19.04
N GLY A 57 2.00 -5.02 18.84
CA GLY A 57 1.38 -5.89 19.83
C GLY A 57 2.25 -7.09 20.18
N LEU A 58 2.84 -7.73 19.16
CA LEU A 58 3.73 -8.89 19.35
C LEU A 58 5.02 -8.50 20.10
N LEU A 59 5.63 -7.37 19.75
CA LEU A 59 6.83 -6.89 20.42
C LEU A 59 6.55 -6.57 21.89
N LYS A 60 5.41 -5.94 22.22
CA LYS A 60 4.98 -5.74 23.61
C LYS A 60 4.82 -7.05 24.36
N ALA A 61 4.17 -8.04 23.74
CA ALA A 61 3.99 -9.37 24.34
C ALA A 61 5.32 -10.11 24.58
N ILE A 62 6.28 -9.97 23.68
CA ILE A 62 7.61 -10.59 23.81
C ILE A 62 8.44 -9.91 24.92
N ILE A 63 8.31 -8.60 25.10
CA ILE A 63 9.01 -7.86 26.16
C ILE A 63 8.59 -8.36 27.55
N ASP A 64 7.29 -8.57 27.77
CA ASP A 64 6.72 -9.02 29.04
C ASP A 64 6.20 -10.47 28.96
N ILE A 65 6.97 -11.36 28.32
CA ILE A 65 6.50 -12.72 28.00
C ILE A 65 6.12 -13.54 29.24
N ASP A 66 6.80 -13.34 30.37
CA ASP A 66 6.47 -14.03 31.62
C ASP A 66 5.07 -13.69 32.12
N LYS A 67 4.66 -12.42 31.98
CA LYS A 67 3.31 -11.96 32.34
C LYS A 67 2.28 -12.55 31.39
N VAL A 68 2.57 -12.57 30.09
CA VAL A 68 1.71 -13.20 29.07
C VAL A 68 1.51 -14.69 29.38
N ILE A 69 2.58 -15.44 29.65
CA ILE A 69 2.51 -16.86 30.01
C ILE A 69 1.71 -17.07 31.29
N LYS A 70 1.88 -16.21 32.30
CA LYS A 70 1.13 -16.28 33.56
C LYS A 70 -0.37 -16.07 33.35
N ILE A 71 -0.76 -15.12 32.50
CA ILE A 71 -2.17 -14.88 32.14
C ILE A 71 -2.75 -16.10 31.41
N ILE A 72 -2.02 -16.64 30.43
CA ILE A 72 -2.47 -17.79 29.64
C ILE A 72 -2.64 -19.03 30.53
N ARG A 73 -1.63 -19.36 31.36
CA ARG A 73 -1.68 -20.53 32.26
C ARG A 73 -2.66 -20.37 33.41
N GLY A 74 -2.99 -19.14 33.80
CA GLY A 74 -3.97 -18.82 34.84
C GLY A 74 -5.37 -18.56 34.31
N SER A 75 -5.66 -18.96 33.07
CA SER A 75 -6.99 -18.86 32.47
C SER A 75 -7.59 -20.23 32.20
N ASP A 76 -8.90 -20.36 32.40
CA ASP A 76 -9.62 -21.63 32.27
C ASP A 76 -9.83 -22.02 30.80
N ASP A 77 -9.94 -21.03 29.91
CA ASP A 77 -10.07 -21.22 28.47
C ASP A 77 -9.39 -20.09 27.66
N ALA A 78 -9.33 -20.29 26.34
CA ALA A 78 -8.69 -19.35 25.42
C ALA A 78 -9.43 -18.00 25.30
N ALA A 79 -10.75 -17.98 25.50
CA ALA A 79 -11.54 -16.75 25.44
C ALA A 79 -11.23 -15.86 26.65
N GLN A 80 -11.15 -16.45 27.84
CA GLN A 80 -10.78 -15.78 29.07
C GLN A 80 -9.33 -15.26 29.01
N ALA A 81 -8.40 -16.04 28.44
CA ALA A 81 -7.02 -15.59 28.20
C ALA A 81 -6.97 -14.39 27.23
N LYS A 82 -7.72 -14.44 26.13
CA LYS A 82 -7.83 -13.35 25.15
C LYS A 82 -8.33 -12.06 25.80
N ASP A 83 -9.41 -12.12 26.56
CA ASP A 83 -9.99 -10.95 27.24
C ASP A 83 -9.03 -10.33 28.26
N LYS A 84 -8.31 -11.16 29.02
CA LYS A 84 -7.28 -10.68 29.96
C LYS A 84 -6.11 -10.03 29.22
N LEU A 85 -5.63 -10.61 28.12
CA LEU A 85 -4.56 -10.02 27.30
C LEU A 85 -4.96 -8.67 26.70
N ILE A 86 -6.19 -8.56 26.20
CA ILE A 86 -6.76 -7.30 25.70
C ILE A 86 -6.73 -6.22 26.79
N LYS A 87 -7.22 -6.54 28.00
CA LYS A 87 -7.30 -5.59 29.12
C LYS A 87 -5.92 -5.18 29.64
N ASP A 88 -5.05 -6.15 29.90
CA ASP A 88 -3.76 -5.90 30.56
C ASP A 88 -2.73 -5.24 29.65
N PHE A 89 -2.74 -5.57 28.35
CA PHE A 89 -1.77 -5.08 27.38
C PHE A 89 -2.35 -4.03 26.42
N LYS A 90 -3.61 -3.65 26.59
CA LYS A 90 -4.36 -2.71 25.72
C LYS A 90 -4.27 -3.12 24.25
N LEU A 91 -4.47 -4.41 24.00
CA LEU A 91 -4.41 -5.01 22.67
C LEU A 91 -5.81 -5.03 22.04
N ASN A 92 -5.86 -5.06 20.72
CA ASN A 92 -7.10 -5.36 20.01
C ASN A 92 -7.31 -6.90 19.94
N GLU A 93 -8.50 -7.31 19.49
CA GLU A 93 -8.85 -8.72 19.42
C GLU A 93 -7.95 -9.52 18.47
N GLU A 94 -7.57 -8.95 17.32
CA GLU A 94 -6.70 -9.60 16.35
C GLU A 94 -5.30 -9.85 16.92
N GLN A 95 -4.73 -8.87 17.62
CA GLN A 95 -3.43 -8.98 18.29
C GLN A 95 -3.45 -10.05 19.38
N ALA A 96 -4.48 -10.04 20.23
CA ALA A 96 -4.60 -11.01 21.31
C ALA A 96 -4.74 -12.45 20.76
N THR A 97 -5.55 -12.63 19.72
CA THR A 97 -5.68 -13.91 19.03
C THR A 97 -4.35 -14.37 18.46
N TYR A 98 -3.63 -13.47 17.77
CA TYR A 98 -2.32 -13.79 17.18
C TYR A 98 -1.25 -14.13 18.24
N ILE A 99 -1.30 -13.51 19.42
CA ILE A 99 -0.39 -13.83 20.53
C ILE A 99 -0.68 -15.23 21.08
N LEU A 100 -1.95 -15.61 21.20
CA LEU A 100 -2.34 -16.97 21.61
C LEU A 100 -1.89 -18.03 20.58
N ASP A 101 -1.96 -17.69 19.28
CA ASP A 101 -1.53 -18.55 18.18
C ASP A 101 0.00 -18.58 17.98
N MET A 102 0.76 -17.79 18.76
CA MET A 102 2.20 -17.66 18.57
C MET A 102 2.93 -18.96 18.98
N PRO A 103 3.74 -19.57 18.09
CA PRO A 103 4.53 -20.75 18.46
C PRO A 103 5.73 -20.34 19.32
N LEU A 104 6.07 -21.14 20.33
CA LEU A 104 7.17 -20.87 21.28
C LEU A 104 8.52 -20.55 20.61
N ARG A 105 8.79 -21.09 19.41
CA ARG A 105 9.99 -20.77 18.61
C ARG A 105 10.16 -19.27 18.30
N ARG A 106 9.05 -18.51 18.28
CA ARG A 106 9.05 -17.06 18.04
C ARG A 106 9.57 -16.24 19.23
N LEU A 107 9.80 -16.88 20.38
CA LEU A 107 10.39 -16.24 21.57
C LEU A 107 11.92 -16.16 21.50
N THR A 108 12.55 -16.72 20.47
CA THR A 108 13.99 -16.64 20.28
C THR A 108 14.45 -15.20 20.04
N LYS A 109 15.69 -14.90 20.44
CA LYS A 109 16.33 -13.59 20.18
C LYS A 109 16.30 -13.23 18.69
N MET A 110 16.47 -14.21 17.80
CA MET A 110 16.43 -13.99 16.35
C MET A 110 15.05 -13.53 15.88
N SER A 111 13.98 -14.22 16.28
CA SER A 111 12.61 -13.83 15.93
C SER A 111 12.24 -12.44 16.46
N LYS A 112 12.78 -12.04 17.62
CA LYS A 112 12.60 -10.67 18.12
C LYS A 112 13.28 -9.64 17.21
N ILE A 113 14.52 -9.88 16.79
CA ILE A 113 15.26 -9.00 15.88
C ILE A 113 14.54 -8.88 14.52
N GLU A 114 14.01 -9.99 14.00
CA GLU A 114 13.20 -9.99 12.78
C GLU A 114 11.97 -9.07 12.91
N LEU A 115 11.22 -9.18 14.01
CA LEU A 115 10.05 -8.33 14.27
C LEU A 115 10.43 -6.85 14.46
N GLU A 116 11.52 -6.55 15.14
CA GLU A 116 12.03 -5.18 15.30
C GLU A 116 12.46 -4.58 13.94
N THR A 117 13.03 -5.41 13.07
CA THR A 117 13.44 -5.00 11.72
C THR A 117 12.20 -4.74 10.85
N GLU A 118 11.24 -5.66 10.86
CA GLU A 118 9.96 -5.51 10.18
C GLU A 118 9.23 -4.25 10.66
N GLN A 119 9.22 -3.97 11.97
CA GLN A 119 8.62 -2.77 12.54
C GLN A 119 9.26 -1.48 11.98
N LYS A 120 10.61 -1.45 11.88
CA LYS A 120 11.34 -0.30 11.34
C LYS A 120 11.04 -0.10 9.87
N GLU A 121 11.05 -1.16 9.08
CA GLU A 121 10.72 -1.12 7.66
C GLU A 121 9.29 -0.62 7.42
N LEU A 122 8.32 -1.14 8.16
CA LEU A 122 6.93 -0.70 8.08
C LEU A 122 6.77 0.79 8.43
N LYS A 123 7.46 1.27 9.47
CA LYS A 123 7.46 2.70 9.83
C LYS A 123 8.02 3.56 8.71
N THR A 124 9.12 3.15 8.08
CA THR A 124 9.71 3.84 6.92
C THR A 124 8.72 3.88 5.75
N VAL A 125 8.14 2.74 5.39
CA VAL A 125 7.16 2.64 4.29
C VAL A 125 5.94 3.54 4.57
N ILE A 126 5.42 3.54 5.79
CA ILE A 126 4.28 4.40 6.17
C ILE A 126 4.66 5.88 6.07
N ALA A 127 5.87 6.26 6.48
CA ALA A 127 6.36 7.63 6.40
C ALA A 127 6.48 8.10 4.94
N GLU A 128 7.07 7.28 4.08
CA GLU A 128 7.19 7.54 2.64
C GLU A 128 5.83 7.67 1.96
N LEU A 129 4.92 6.72 2.19
CA LEU A 129 3.57 6.76 1.65
C LEU A 129 2.77 7.96 2.18
N THR A 130 2.97 8.33 3.44
CA THR A 130 2.33 9.51 4.03
C THR A 130 2.87 10.80 3.39
N LYS A 131 4.17 10.88 3.14
CA LYS A 131 4.78 12.02 2.44
C LYS A 131 4.25 12.13 1.02
N LEU A 132 4.16 11.01 0.30
CA LEU A 132 3.61 10.94 -1.05
C LEU A 132 2.15 11.41 -1.09
N LEU A 133 1.30 10.91 -0.19
CA LEU A 133 -0.13 11.23 -0.16
C LEU A 133 -0.44 12.66 0.30
N LYS A 134 0.50 13.33 0.99
CA LYS A 134 0.33 14.72 1.46
C LYS A 134 0.54 15.77 0.38
N SER A 135 1.24 15.45 -0.71
CA SER A 135 1.57 16.42 -1.76
C SER A 135 1.09 15.94 -3.13
N GLU A 136 0.25 16.74 -3.78
CA GLU A 136 -0.17 16.48 -5.15
C GLU A 136 1.01 16.53 -6.12
N GLU A 137 2.00 17.38 -5.88
CA GLU A 137 3.23 17.47 -6.68
C GLU A 137 4.06 16.18 -6.57
N ALA A 138 4.15 15.59 -5.37
CA ALA A 138 4.83 14.32 -5.18
C ALA A 138 4.14 13.19 -5.95
N ILE A 139 2.79 13.18 -5.99
CA ILE A 139 2.03 12.22 -6.80
C ILE A 139 2.31 12.45 -8.30
N LYS A 140 2.30 13.70 -8.77
CA LYS A 140 2.61 14.02 -10.17
C LYS A 140 4.03 13.62 -10.56
N ALA A 141 5.01 13.84 -9.69
CA ALA A 141 6.38 13.40 -9.88
C ALA A 141 6.47 11.87 -9.98
N GLN A 142 5.75 11.15 -9.12
CA GLN A 142 5.66 9.69 -9.17
C GLN A 142 5.00 9.19 -10.46
N VAL A 143 3.92 9.83 -10.92
CA VAL A 143 3.29 9.53 -12.22
C VAL A 143 4.30 9.70 -13.34
N SER A 144 5.05 10.82 -13.36
CA SER A 144 6.06 11.10 -14.37
C SER A 144 7.16 10.03 -14.40
N LEU A 145 7.65 9.62 -13.23
CA LEU A 145 8.66 8.57 -13.10
C LEU A 145 8.16 7.23 -13.66
N GLU A 146 6.95 6.82 -13.27
CA GLU A 146 6.35 5.57 -13.74
C GLU A 146 6.08 5.59 -15.26
N LEU A 147 5.54 6.69 -15.80
CA LEU A 147 5.29 6.82 -17.23
C LEU A 147 6.60 6.86 -18.05
N THR A 148 7.65 7.50 -17.52
CA THR A 148 8.97 7.50 -18.15
C THR A 148 9.56 6.10 -18.20
N ALA A 149 9.43 5.32 -17.12
CA ALA A 149 9.89 3.94 -17.09
C ALA A 149 9.14 3.06 -18.11
N VAL A 150 7.81 3.21 -18.20
CA VAL A 150 6.99 2.52 -19.22
C VAL A 150 7.42 2.94 -20.62
N GLY A 151 7.59 4.25 -20.86
CA GLY A 151 8.04 4.76 -22.16
C GLY A 151 9.38 4.18 -22.59
N LYS A 152 10.32 3.99 -21.66
CA LYS A 152 11.62 3.34 -21.94
C LYS A 152 11.47 1.84 -22.20
N ALA A 153 10.65 1.15 -21.43
CA ALA A 153 10.45 -0.31 -21.54
C ALA A 153 9.76 -0.72 -22.85
N PHE A 154 8.86 0.13 -23.37
CA PHE A 154 8.06 -0.15 -24.56
C PHE A 154 8.36 0.78 -25.73
N ALA A 155 9.55 1.40 -25.76
CA ALA A 155 9.94 2.31 -26.83
C ALA A 155 10.01 1.59 -28.18
N ALA A 156 9.36 2.14 -29.20
CA ALA A 156 9.47 1.69 -30.58
C ALA A 156 9.67 2.89 -31.51
N PRO A 157 10.48 2.77 -32.58
CA PRO A 157 10.67 3.85 -33.54
C PRO A 157 9.35 4.16 -34.26
N ARG A 158 9.15 5.45 -34.58
CA ARG A 158 7.98 5.90 -35.33
C ARG A 158 7.95 5.25 -36.72
N ARG A 159 6.85 4.57 -37.04
CA ARG A 159 6.67 3.88 -38.33
C ARG A 159 6.21 4.83 -39.44
N THR A 160 5.29 5.74 -39.13
CA THR A 160 4.72 6.69 -40.10
C THR A 160 5.62 7.92 -40.24
N ARG A 161 6.12 8.19 -41.45
CA ARG A 161 6.83 9.44 -41.77
C ARG A 161 5.80 10.57 -41.97
N ILE A 162 6.06 11.74 -41.40
CA ILE A 162 5.28 12.96 -41.70
C ILE A 162 6.08 13.74 -42.73
N GLY A 163 5.56 13.87 -43.94
CA GLY A 163 6.08 14.79 -44.95
C GLY A 163 5.43 16.18 -44.81
N ALA A 164 6.10 17.22 -45.28
CA ALA A 164 5.42 18.47 -45.59
C ALA A 164 4.43 18.22 -46.74
N ALA A 165 3.29 18.91 -46.70
CA ALA A 165 2.33 18.93 -47.81
C ALA A 165 2.96 19.62 -49.03
#